data_AF-A0A1F7RGQ2-F1
#
_entry.id   AF-A0A1F7RGQ2-F1
#
_cell.length_a   1.000
_cell.length_b   1.000
_cell.length_c   1.000
_cell.angle_alpha   90.00
_cell.angle_beta   90.00
_cell.angle_gamma   90.00
#
_symmetry.space_group_name_H-M   'P 1'
#
loop_
_entity.id
_entity.type
_entity.pdbx_description
1 polymer ?
#
loop_
_entity_poly.entity_id
_entity_poly.type
_entity_poly.pdbx_seq_one_letter_code
_entity_poly.pdbx_strand_id
1 'polypeptide(L)'
;MMISFSEYEFVIYDANCIIYYCFKTTLLSRLGTSVVIDSPRYTDITRDLTEYLIAKKIKIRTILAVFEEGNKDTLSMAIKQRITDENLRRELGLARGEKFPEDIEYKLNKKIRQKVTKIQYENWFELDKSYIPDQILLSKIKIFFNERKVSAERKGIPSQNDMCLILYSKNTTTPLISNDSHICNFREDLEKKDYTHKIVPLKDCVKKNLI
;
A
#
# COMPACT_ATOMS: atom_id res chain seq x y z
N MET A 1 15.65 -14.63 3.64
CA MET A 1 14.69 -14.74 4.75
C MET A 1 13.41 -15.31 4.16
N MET A 2 12.96 -16.47 4.64
CA MET A 2 11.69 -17.05 4.22
C MET A 2 10.56 -16.46 5.06
N ILE A 3 9.40 -16.22 4.45
CA ILE A 3 8.22 -15.62 5.07
C ILE A 3 7.08 -16.62 4.93
N SER A 4 6.54 -17.06 6.07
CA SER A 4 5.29 -17.81 6.12
C SER A 4 4.21 -16.96 6.77
N PHE A 5 2.99 -17.08 6.24
CA PHE A 5 1.79 -16.51 6.83
C PHE A 5 0.81 -17.58 7.31
N SER A 6 1.20 -18.86 7.29
CA SER A 6 0.30 -20.00 7.53
C SER A 6 -0.35 -20.04 8.92
N GLU A 7 0.21 -19.30 9.89
CA GLU A 7 -0.31 -19.21 11.26
C GLU A 7 -1.40 -18.13 11.42
N TYR A 8 -1.64 -17.31 10.40
CA TYR A 8 -2.59 -16.20 10.47
C TYR A 8 -3.83 -16.45 9.61
N GLU A 9 -5.01 -16.11 10.15
CA GLU A 9 -6.27 -16.14 9.38
C GLU A 9 -6.35 -15.00 8.35
N PHE A 10 -5.66 -13.89 8.63
CA PHE A 10 -5.58 -12.75 7.75
C PHE A 10 -4.23 -12.04 7.88
N VAL A 11 -3.92 -11.15 6.95
CA VAL A 11 -2.82 -10.17 7.06
C VAL A 11 -3.36 -8.77 6.87
N ILE A 12 -2.67 -7.77 7.41
CA ILE A 12 -3.09 -6.37 7.26
C ILE A 12 -2.36 -5.75 6.08
N TYR A 13 -3.10 -5.14 5.15
CA TYR A 13 -2.51 -4.32 4.09
C TYR A 13 -2.59 -2.83 4.45
N ASP A 14 -1.50 -2.11 4.22
CA ASP A 14 -1.52 -0.66 4.11
C ASP A 14 -2.24 -0.19 2.82
N ALA A 15 -2.51 1.11 2.74
CA ALA A 15 -3.18 1.71 1.58
C ALA A 15 -2.41 1.48 0.27
N ASN A 16 -1.07 1.59 0.32
CA ASN A 16 -0.20 1.45 -0.85
C ASN A 16 -0.30 0.03 -1.45
N CYS A 17 -0.30 -1.02 -0.62
CA CYS A 17 -0.46 -2.39 -1.06
C CYS A 17 -1.78 -2.58 -1.82
N ILE A 18 -2.89 -2.04 -1.29
CA ILE A 18 -4.20 -2.12 -1.97
C ILE A 18 -4.15 -1.43 -3.34
N ILE A 19 -3.50 -0.26 -3.42
CA ILE A 19 -3.37 0.51 -4.65
C ILE A 19 -2.49 -0.22 -5.67
N TYR A 20 -1.32 -0.73 -5.28
CA TYR A 20 -0.40 -1.40 -6.20
C TYR A 20 -0.98 -2.66 -6.82
N TYR A 21 -1.78 -3.41 -6.05
CA TYR A 21 -2.54 -4.54 -6.59
C TYR A 21 -3.55 -4.09 -7.66
N CYS A 22 -4.24 -2.97 -7.45
CA CYS A 22 -5.18 -2.38 -8.41
C CYS A 22 -4.54 -1.72 -9.63
N PHE A 23 -3.27 -1.34 -9.51
CA PHE A 23 -2.65 -0.36 -10.39
C PHE A 23 -2.45 -0.86 -11.82
N LYS A 24 -2.24 -2.17 -12.01
CA LYS A 24 -2.00 -2.78 -13.33
C LYS A 24 -3.19 -2.56 -14.25
N THR A 25 -3.06 -1.72 -15.27
CA THR A 25 -4.11 -1.45 -16.27
C THR A 25 -3.50 -1.15 -17.62
N THR A 26 -4.22 -1.43 -18.70
CA THR A 26 -3.78 -1.10 -20.06
C THR A 26 -4.43 0.20 -20.55
N LEU A 27 -3.66 1.00 -21.27
CA LEU A 27 -4.09 2.15 -22.07
C LEU A 27 -3.62 1.97 -23.52
N LEU A 28 -4.26 2.64 -24.48
CA LEU A 28 -3.76 2.72 -25.85
C LEU A 28 -2.86 3.94 -25.99
N SER A 29 -1.69 3.76 -26.60
CA SER A 29 -0.79 4.85 -26.99
C SER A 29 -1.37 5.62 -28.18
N ARG A 30 -0.76 6.77 -28.49
CA ARG A 30 -1.10 7.54 -29.71
C ARG A 30 -0.93 6.76 -31.01
N LEU A 31 -0.09 5.72 -31.00
CA LEU A 31 0.19 4.85 -32.13
C LEU A 31 -0.76 3.63 -32.17
N GLY A 32 -1.76 3.56 -31.28
CA GLY A 32 -2.68 2.43 -31.18
C GLY A 32 -2.12 1.21 -30.45
N THR A 33 -0.90 1.29 -29.91
CA THR A 33 -0.27 0.19 -29.17
C THR A 33 -0.80 0.12 -27.74
N SER A 34 -1.06 -1.09 -27.24
CA SER A 34 -1.39 -1.28 -25.83
C SER A 34 -0.16 -1.08 -24.94
N VAL A 35 -0.27 -0.17 -23.98
CA VAL A 35 0.75 0.16 -22.98
C VAL A 35 0.22 -0.20 -21.59
N VAL A 36 1.04 -0.94 -20.82
CA VAL A 36 0.69 -1.33 -19.45
C VAL A 36 1.12 -0.21 -18.50
N ILE A 37 0.15 0.26 -17.72
CA ILE A 37 0.35 1.17 -16.59
C ILE A 37 0.38 0.33 -15.33
N ASP A 38 1.50 0.37 -14.62
CA ASP A 38 1.78 -0.35 -13.39
C ASP A 38 2.69 0.48 -12.47
N SER A 39 2.99 -0.04 -11.28
CA SER A 39 4.08 0.42 -10.42
C SER A 39 5.19 -0.62 -10.54
N PRO A 40 6.21 -0.42 -11.40
CA PRO A 40 7.12 -1.49 -11.81
C PRO A 40 7.81 -2.24 -10.68
N ARG A 41 8.04 -1.56 -9.54
CA ARG A 41 8.71 -2.16 -8.37
C ARG A 41 7.79 -2.93 -7.44
N TYR A 42 6.49 -2.64 -7.44
CA TYR A 42 5.58 -3.11 -6.38
C TYR A 42 4.36 -3.86 -6.93
N THR A 43 3.87 -3.53 -8.12
CA THR A 43 2.66 -4.16 -8.66
C THR A 43 2.80 -5.67 -8.77
N ASP A 44 3.89 -6.19 -9.31
CA ASP A 44 4.04 -7.64 -9.45
C ASP A 44 4.28 -8.31 -8.09
N ILE A 45 5.07 -7.70 -7.19
CA ILE A 45 5.27 -8.21 -5.82
C ILE A 45 3.94 -8.31 -5.06
N THR A 46 3.14 -7.25 -5.07
CA THR A 46 1.85 -7.23 -4.39
C THR A 46 0.87 -8.23 -5.02
N ARG A 47 0.87 -8.38 -6.35
CA ARG A 47 0.03 -9.37 -7.02
C ARG A 47 0.41 -10.79 -6.64
N ASP A 48 1.70 -11.13 -6.72
CA ASP A 48 2.20 -12.45 -6.32
C ASP A 48 1.88 -12.75 -4.85
N LEU A 49 2.05 -11.77 -3.95
CA LEU A 49 1.71 -11.90 -2.54
C LEU A 49 0.20 -12.12 -2.35
N THR A 50 -0.65 -11.30 -2.98
CA THR A 50 -2.11 -11.43 -2.88
C THR A 50 -2.58 -12.78 -3.41
N GLU A 51 -2.06 -13.23 -4.57
CA GLU A 51 -2.38 -14.52 -5.15
C GLU A 51 -1.93 -15.69 -4.24
N TYR A 52 -0.76 -15.59 -3.61
CA TYR A 52 -0.30 -16.54 -2.60
C TYR A 52 -1.25 -16.58 -1.38
N LEU A 53 -1.64 -15.43 -0.82
CA LEU A 53 -2.52 -15.35 0.35
C LEU A 53 -3.90 -15.97 0.05
N ILE A 54 -4.47 -15.64 -1.12
CA ILE A 54 -5.74 -16.21 -1.60
C ILE A 54 -5.62 -17.74 -1.71
N ALA A 55 -4.55 -18.25 -2.32
CA ALA A 55 -4.33 -19.69 -2.49
C ALA A 55 -4.22 -20.41 -1.13
N LYS A 56 -3.64 -19.75 -0.12
CA LYS A 56 -3.53 -20.25 1.26
C LYS A 56 -4.81 -20.01 2.09
N LYS A 57 -5.85 -19.42 1.51
CA LYS A 57 -7.11 -19.03 2.18
C LYS A 57 -6.92 -18.02 3.32
N ILE A 58 -5.85 -17.24 3.26
CA ILE A 58 -5.56 -16.16 4.22
C ILE A 58 -6.22 -14.89 3.69
N LYS A 59 -7.06 -14.24 4.51
CA LYS A 59 -7.73 -13.00 4.11
C LYS A 59 -6.76 -11.83 4.12
N ILE A 60 -7.11 -10.79 3.36
CA ILE A 60 -6.43 -9.49 3.45
C ILE A 60 -7.39 -8.54 4.14
N ARG A 61 -6.96 -7.91 5.22
CA ARG A 61 -7.77 -6.97 5.99
C ARG A 61 -7.14 -5.57 6.01
N THR A 62 -7.96 -4.55 6.09
CA THR A 62 -7.53 -3.19 6.47
C THR A 62 -8.64 -2.48 7.23
N ILE A 63 -8.36 -1.29 7.76
CA ILE A 63 -9.35 -0.46 8.46
C ILE A 63 -9.95 0.60 7.53
N LEU A 64 -11.21 0.99 7.76
CA LEU A 64 -11.96 1.92 6.90
C LEU A 64 -11.20 3.20 6.59
N ALA A 65 -10.62 3.85 7.61
CA ALA A 65 -9.94 5.13 7.45
C ALA A 65 -8.76 5.06 6.46
N VAL A 66 -7.98 3.97 6.50
CA VAL A 66 -6.86 3.72 5.58
C VAL A 66 -7.35 3.46 4.17
N PHE A 67 -8.41 2.67 4.03
CA PHE A 67 -8.98 2.39 2.72
C PHE A 67 -9.51 3.67 2.06
N GLU A 68 -10.15 4.55 2.82
CA GLU A 68 -10.65 5.83 2.34
C GLU A 68 -9.53 6.83 1.99
N GLU A 69 -8.50 6.96 2.85
CA GLU A 69 -7.31 7.77 2.56
C GLU A 69 -6.61 7.27 1.28
N GLY A 70 -6.40 5.96 1.19
CA GLY A 70 -5.82 5.31 0.02
C GLY A 70 -6.56 5.65 -1.26
N ASN A 71 -7.90 5.60 -1.21
CA ASN A 71 -8.73 5.90 -2.36
C ASN A 71 -8.72 7.40 -2.74
N LYS A 72 -8.56 8.32 -1.79
CA LYS A 72 -8.59 9.77 -2.07
C LYS A 72 -7.22 10.32 -2.45
N ASP A 73 -6.23 10.14 -1.58
CA ASP A 73 -4.98 10.89 -1.63
C ASP A 73 -3.85 10.03 -2.22
N THR A 74 -3.63 8.85 -1.65
CA THR A 74 -2.52 7.97 -2.04
C THR A 74 -2.63 7.50 -3.49
N LEU A 75 -3.84 7.18 -3.97
CA LEU A 75 -4.08 6.81 -5.36
C LEU A 75 -3.70 7.94 -6.32
N SER A 76 -4.13 9.16 -6.00
CA SER A 76 -3.86 10.34 -6.83
C SER A 76 -2.36 10.63 -6.90
N MET A 77 -1.64 10.48 -5.78
CA MET A 77 -0.19 10.61 -5.73
C MET A 77 0.52 9.53 -6.55
N ALA A 78 0.12 8.27 -6.41
CA ALA A 78 0.70 7.15 -7.16
C ALA A 78 0.51 7.33 -8.68
N ILE A 79 -0.68 7.76 -9.11
CA ILE A 79 -0.94 8.07 -10.52
C ILE A 79 -0.06 9.22 -11.00
N LYS A 80 -0.01 10.34 -10.25
CA LYS A 80 0.85 11.48 -10.59
C LYS A 80 2.31 11.07 -10.77
N GLN A 81 2.86 10.31 -9.83
CA GLN A 81 4.23 9.79 -9.93
C GLN A 81 4.42 8.95 -11.20
N ARG A 82 3.44 8.09 -11.52
CA ARG A 82 3.53 7.22 -12.69
C ARG A 82 3.44 8.00 -14.01
N ILE A 83 2.53 8.96 -14.16
CA ILE A 83 2.37 9.72 -15.40
C ILE A 83 3.54 10.70 -15.66
N THR A 84 4.31 11.02 -14.62
CA THR A 84 5.57 11.78 -14.75
C THR A 84 6.78 10.90 -15.09
N ASP A 85 6.64 9.58 -15.10
CA ASP A 85 7.72 8.67 -15.47
C ASP A 85 8.05 8.78 -16.98
N GLU A 86 9.30 9.13 -17.29
CA GLU A 86 9.75 9.36 -18.65
C GLU A 86 9.71 8.11 -19.54
N ASN A 87 9.83 6.91 -18.98
CA ASN A 87 9.72 5.68 -19.75
C ASN A 87 8.26 5.45 -20.19
N LEU A 88 7.29 5.57 -19.28
CA LEU A 88 5.88 5.45 -19.64
C LEU A 88 5.44 6.52 -20.63
N ARG A 89 5.87 7.77 -20.42
CA ARG A 89 5.56 8.87 -21.34
C ARG A 89 6.02 8.56 -22.77
N ARG A 90 7.21 7.97 -22.91
CA ARG A 90 7.76 7.52 -24.19
C ARG A 90 6.96 6.37 -24.80
N GLU A 91 6.58 5.37 -24.00
CA GLU A 91 5.73 4.25 -24.46
C GLU A 91 4.36 4.72 -24.95
N LEU A 92 3.81 5.75 -24.33
CA LEU A 92 2.56 6.39 -24.74
C LEU A 92 2.71 7.29 -25.99
N GLY A 93 3.94 7.53 -26.45
CA GLY A 93 4.25 8.40 -27.60
C GLY A 93 4.17 9.90 -27.28
N LEU A 94 4.42 10.28 -26.02
CA LEU A 94 4.50 11.69 -25.61
C LEU A 94 5.92 12.23 -25.77
N ALA A 95 6.04 13.47 -26.27
CA ALA A 95 7.32 14.14 -26.37
C ALA A 95 7.84 14.57 -24.97
N ARG A 96 9.16 14.79 -24.87
CA ARG A 96 9.78 15.31 -23.65
C ARG A 96 9.22 16.70 -23.33
N GLY A 97 8.77 16.91 -22.09
CA GLY A 97 8.17 18.18 -21.65
C GLY A 97 6.71 18.39 -22.09
N GLU A 98 6.14 17.48 -22.89
CA GLU A 98 4.72 17.56 -23.27
C GLU A 98 3.81 17.34 -22.04
N LYS A 99 2.75 18.14 -21.90
CA LYS A 99 1.78 17.92 -20.82
C LYS A 99 1.09 16.56 -20.99
N PHE A 100 0.95 15.81 -19.89
CA PHE A 100 0.20 14.56 -19.94
C PHE A 100 -1.27 14.86 -20.26
N PRO A 101 -1.92 14.16 -21.21
CA PRO A 101 -3.29 14.47 -21.59
C PRO A 101 -4.28 14.29 -20.42
N GLU A 102 -5.01 15.35 -20.08
CA GLU A 102 -5.92 15.38 -18.92
C GLU A 102 -7.03 14.31 -19.03
N ASP A 103 -7.57 14.07 -20.23
CA ASP A 103 -8.57 13.03 -20.47
C ASP A 103 -8.05 11.62 -20.17
N ILE A 104 -6.77 11.36 -20.46
CA ILE A 104 -6.13 10.08 -20.20
C ILE A 104 -5.90 9.93 -18.69
N GLU A 105 -5.41 10.98 -18.03
CA GLU A 105 -5.23 11.00 -16.58
C GLU A 105 -6.57 10.78 -15.86
N TYR A 106 -7.64 11.44 -16.30
CA TYR A 106 -8.98 11.27 -15.75
C TYR A 106 -9.50 9.83 -15.94
N LYS A 107 -9.37 9.27 -17.15
CA LYS A 107 -9.76 7.87 -17.42
C LYS A 107 -8.97 6.88 -16.58
N LEU A 108 -7.67 7.11 -16.40
CA LEU A 108 -6.80 6.28 -15.57
C LEU A 108 -7.22 6.32 -14.10
N ASN A 109 -7.39 7.53 -13.55
CA ASN A 109 -7.89 7.74 -12.19
C ASN A 109 -9.22 7.03 -11.96
N LYS A 110 -10.19 7.25 -12.85
CA LYS A 110 -11.52 6.62 -12.76
C LYS A 110 -11.42 5.10 -12.78
N LYS A 111 -10.61 4.52 -13.68
CA LYS A 111 -10.45 3.07 -13.84
C LYS A 111 -9.80 2.43 -12.63
N ILE A 112 -8.71 3.01 -12.09
CA ILE A 112 -8.03 2.45 -10.91
C ILE A 112 -8.90 2.64 -9.66
N ARG A 113 -9.54 3.81 -9.49
CA ARG A 113 -10.49 4.07 -8.39
C ARG A 113 -11.63 3.04 -8.38
N GLN A 114 -12.19 2.72 -9.55
CA GLN A 114 -13.20 1.66 -9.66
C GLN A 114 -12.67 0.30 -9.23
N LYS A 115 -11.42 -0.05 -9.53
CA LYS A 115 -10.81 -1.31 -9.07
C LYS A 115 -10.62 -1.31 -7.55
N VAL A 116 -10.08 -0.24 -6.97
CA VAL A 116 -9.91 -0.10 -5.52
C VAL A 116 -11.26 -0.23 -4.82
N THR A 117 -12.27 0.52 -5.25
CA THR A 117 -13.62 0.42 -4.69
C THR A 117 -14.21 -0.98 -4.82
N LYS A 118 -13.93 -1.71 -5.90
CA LYS A 118 -14.44 -3.08 -6.08
C LYS A 118 -13.82 -4.10 -5.12
N ILE A 119 -12.58 -3.90 -4.70
CA ILE A 119 -11.88 -4.83 -3.79
C ILE A 119 -12.65 -5.07 -2.50
N GLN A 120 -13.34 -4.06 -1.96
CA GLN A 120 -14.10 -4.22 -0.71
C GLN A 120 -15.25 -5.25 -0.79
N TYR A 121 -15.62 -5.68 -2.00
CA TYR A 121 -16.65 -6.68 -2.25
C TYR A 121 -16.08 -8.06 -2.61
N GLU A 122 -14.75 -8.17 -2.70
CA GLU A 122 -14.09 -9.44 -2.97
C GLU A 122 -14.14 -10.34 -1.74
N ASN A 123 -14.38 -11.63 -1.94
CA ASN A 123 -14.53 -12.57 -0.82
C ASN A 123 -13.24 -12.75 0.00
N TRP A 124 -12.08 -12.46 -0.57
CA TRP A 124 -10.76 -12.59 0.07
C TRP A 124 -10.32 -11.32 0.80
N PHE A 125 -11.06 -10.22 0.66
CA PHE A 125 -10.74 -8.93 1.26
C PHE A 125 -11.77 -8.54 2.33
N GLU A 126 -11.29 -8.01 3.44
CA GLU A 126 -12.13 -7.59 4.56
C GLU A 126 -11.82 -6.14 4.95
N LEU A 127 -12.87 -5.37 5.15
CA LEU A 127 -12.77 -4.00 5.60
C LEU A 127 -13.34 -3.88 7.00
N ASP A 128 -12.47 -3.66 7.99
CA ASP A 128 -12.88 -3.41 9.37
C ASP A 128 -13.37 -1.97 9.50
N LYS A 129 -14.70 -1.84 9.57
CA LYS A 129 -15.41 -0.56 9.72
C LYS A 129 -15.62 -0.18 11.18
N SER A 130 -15.37 -1.10 12.09
CA SER A 130 -15.67 -0.97 13.52
C SER A 130 -14.46 -0.65 14.39
N TYR A 131 -13.26 -0.74 13.82
CA TYR A 131 -12.05 -0.50 14.58
C TYR A 131 -11.97 0.93 15.12
N ILE A 132 -11.88 1.04 16.44
CA ILE A 132 -11.64 2.29 17.17
C ILE A 132 -10.33 2.12 17.94
N PRO A 133 -9.29 2.93 17.63
CA PRO A 133 -8.00 2.79 18.30
C PRO A 133 -8.07 3.29 19.75
N ASP A 134 -7.37 2.58 20.64
CA ASP A 134 -7.08 3.08 21.98
C ASP A 134 -6.28 4.40 21.87
N GLN A 135 -6.88 5.48 22.37
CA GLN A 135 -6.33 6.84 22.24
C GLN A 135 -5.06 7.04 23.07
N ILE A 136 -4.90 6.31 24.18
CA ILE A 136 -3.70 6.38 25.03
C ILE A 136 -2.54 5.71 24.29
N LEU A 137 -2.77 4.52 23.73
CA LEU A 137 -1.74 3.82 22.95
C LEU A 137 -1.39 4.57 21.66
N LEU A 138 -2.39 5.08 20.95
CA LEU A 138 -2.17 5.90 19.76
C LEU A 138 -1.34 7.16 20.07
N SER A 139 -1.61 7.81 21.21
CA SER A 139 -0.82 8.96 21.67
C SER A 139 0.63 8.58 21.97
N LYS A 140 0.89 7.40 22.55
CA LYS A 140 2.26 6.90 22.78
C LYS A 140 3.02 6.67 21.46
N ILE A 141 2.35 6.11 20.44
CA ILE A 141 2.94 5.94 19.10
C ILE A 141 3.24 7.30 18.47
N LYS A 142 2.32 8.26 18.60
CA LYS A 142 2.53 9.63 18.12
C LYS A 142 3.74 10.30 18.77
N ILE A 143 3.89 10.16 20.09
CA ILE A 143 5.06 10.66 20.84
C ILE A 143 6.34 10.00 20.33
N PHE A 144 6.33 8.68 20.15
CA PHE A 144 7.47 7.92 19.63
C PHE A 144 8.02 8.48 18.31
N PHE A 145 7.15 8.80 17.35
CA PHE A 145 7.57 9.38 16.07
C PHE A 145 7.97 10.85 16.19
N ASN A 146 7.30 11.63 17.06
CA ASN A 146 7.64 13.02 17.30
C ASN A 146 9.04 13.20 17.90
N GLU A 147 9.43 12.34 18.86
CA GLU A 147 10.77 12.37 19.47
C GLU A 147 11.87 12.11 18.42
N ARG A 148 11.60 11.21 17.47
CA ARG A 148 12.54 10.84 16.38
C ARG A 148 12.58 11.86 15.24
N LYS A 149 11.61 12.76 15.14
CA LYS A 149 11.66 13.91 14.22
C LYS A 149 12.75 14.90 14.61
N VAL A 150 13.09 14.99 15.91
CA VAL A 150 14.07 15.95 16.44
C VAL A 150 15.51 15.52 16.10
N SER A 151 15.75 14.21 15.92
CA SER A 151 17.01 13.68 15.39
C SER A 151 16.99 13.74 13.86
N ALA A 152 17.62 14.76 13.29
CA ALA A 152 17.69 15.05 11.86
C ALA A 152 18.05 13.83 10.99
N GLU A 153 17.48 13.79 9.77
CA GLU A 153 17.71 12.90 8.60
C GLU A 153 16.54 11.99 8.18
N ARG A 154 15.51 11.78 9.01
CA ARG A 154 14.40 10.88 8.64
C ARG A 154 13.17 11.65 8.16
N LYS A 155 12.86 11.50 6.87
CA LYS A 155 11.65 12.04 6.22
C LYS A 155 10.40 11.58 7.00
N GLY A 156 9.44 12.50 7.19
CA GLY A 156 8.02 12.29 7.49
C GLY A 156 7.62 11.58 8.80
N ILE A 157 6.66 12.14 9.53
CA ILE A 157 5.87 11.41 10.54
C ILE A 157 4.77 10.65 9.78
N PRO A 158 4.51 9.35 10.05
CA PRO A 158 3.38 8.64 9.46
C PRO A 158 2.05 9.36 9.69
N SER A 159 1.05 9.14 8.83
CA SER A 159 -0.27 9.70 9.05
C SER A 159 -0.91 9.13 10.32
N GLN A 160 -1.98 9.77 10.81
CA GLN A 160 -2.73 9.19 11.93
C GLN A 160 -3.29 7.81 11.57
N ASN A 161 -3.70 7.59 10.32
CA ASN A 161 -4.20 6.30 9.86
C ASN A 161 -3.10 5.24 9.78
N ASP A 162 -1.88 5.63 9.40
CA ASP A 162 -0.70 4.75 9.47
C ASP A 162 -0.41 4.32 10.91
N MET A 163 -0.45 5.27 11.85
CA MET A 163 -0.30 4.96 13.28
C MET A 163 -1.43 4.05 13.79
N CYS A 164 -2.66 4.24 13.30
CA CYS A 164 -3.78 3.36 13.60
C CYS A 164 -3.54 1.93 13.08
N LEU A 165 -2.94 1.73 11.90
CA LEU A 165 -2.58 0.41 11.38
C LEU A 165 -1.50 -0.28 12.21
N ILE A 166 -0.48 0.47 12.63
CA ILE A 166 0.58 -0.03 13.50
C ILE A 166 -0.04 -0.62 14.77
N LEU A 167 -0.94 0.14 15.40
CA LEU A 167 -1.68 -0.30 16.59
C LEU A 167 -2.69 -1.43 16.29
N TYR A 168 -3.34 -1.39 15.12
CA TYR A 168 -4.27 -2.43 14.70
C TYR A 168 -3.59 -3.79 14.59
N SER A 169 -2.37 -3.81 14.04
CA SER A 169 -1.51 -5.00 14.00
C SER A 169 -1.22 -5.55 15.39
N LYS A 170 -0.94 -4.68 16.38
CA LYS A 170 -0.80 -5.10 17.77
C LYS A 170 -2.09 -5.74 18.30
N ASN A 171 -3.21 -5.02 18.21
CA ASN A 171 -4.48 -5.41 18.82
C ASN A 171 -5.06 -6.71 18.24
N THR A 172 -4.73 -7.01 16.98
CA THR A 172 -5.17 -8.21 16.28
C THR A 172 -4.09 -9.30 16.22
N THR A 173 -2.90 -9.06 16.79
CA THR A 173 -1.76 -9.99 16.71
C THR A 173 -1.49 -10.50 15.29
N THR A 174 -1.55 -9.59 14.31
CA THR A 174 -1.52 -9.92 12.88
C THR A 174 -0.45 -9.08 12.16
N PRO A 175 0.31 -9.62 11.20
CA PRO A 175 1.34 -8.87 10.49
C PRO A 175 0.76 -7.75 9.61
N LEU A 176 1.39 -6.58 9.70
CA LEU A 176 1.18 -5.45 8.81
C LEU A 176 2.15 -5.53 7.63
N ILE A 177 1.62 -5.67 6.42
CA ILE A 177 2.37 -5.55 5.18
C ILE A 177 2.38 -4.08 4.76
N SER A 178 3.57 -3.51 4.63
CA SER A 178 3.72 -2.12 4.21
C SER A 178 4.94 -1.90 3.33
N ASN A 179 4.87 -0.93 2.43
CA ASN A 179 6.03 -0.41 1.73
C ASN A 179 6.43 1.00 2.20
N ASP A 180 5.69 1.58 3.14
CA ASP A 180 5.96 2.92 3.63
C ASP A 180 7.25 2.92 4.45
N SER A 181 8.24 3.68 3.96
CA SER A 181 9.50 3.89 4.66
C SER A 181 9.32 4.55 6.03
N HIS A 182 8.27 5.35 6.24
CA HIS A 182 7.96 5.98 7.53
C HIS A 182 7.54 4.95 8.59
N ILE A 183 7.07 3.77 8.17
CA ILE A 183 6.72 2.64 9.04
C ILE A 183 7.88 1.65 9.08
N CYS A 184 8.32 1.18 7.91
CA CYS A 184 9.30 0.09 7.77
C CYS A 184 10.66 0.42 8.39
N ASN A 185 11.11 1.68 8.34
CA ASN A 185 12.40 2.08 8.92
C ASN A 185 12.44 2.04 10.45
N PHE A 186 11.27 1.96 11.09
CA PHE A 186 11.13 1.90 12.55
C PHE A 186 10.57 0.56 13.02
N ARG A 187 10.48 -0.44 12.14
CA ARG A 187 9.94 -1.77 12.44
C ARG A 187 10.49 -2.35 13.74
N GLU A 188 11.81 -2.47 13.87
CA GLU A 188 12.44 -3.12 15.03
C GLU A 188 12.14 -2.38 16.34
N ASP A 189 12.16 -1.05 16.30
CA ASP A 189 11.82 -0.20 17.44
C ASP A 189 10.35 -0.34 17.85
N LEU A 190 9.44 -0.37 16.87
CA LEU A 190 8.00 -0.50 17.07
C LEU A 190 7.63 -1.88 17.64
N GLU A 191 8.23 -2.94 17.12
CA GLU A 191 8.06 -4.33 17.60
C GLU A 191 8.62 -4.46 19.03
N LYS A 192 9.83 -3.95 19.29
CA LYS A 192 10.47 -3.99 20.61
C LYS A 192 9.72 -3.21 21.69
N LYS A 193 9.07 -2.11 21.32
CA LYS A 193 8.23 -1.31 22.23
C LYS A 193 6.81 -1.85 22.38
N ASP A 194 6.49 -2.97 21.74
CA ASP A 194 5.14 -3.54 21.75
C ASP A 194 4.11 -2.48 21.28
N TYR A 195 4.41 -1.76 20.20
CA TYR A 195 3.45 -0.87 19.53
C TYR A 195 2.79 -1.53 18.32
N THR A 196 3.40 -2.58 17.80
CA THR A 196 2.91 -3.39 16.70
C THR A 196 3.23 -4.85 16.98
N HIS A 197 2.46 -5.77 16.40
CA HIS A 197 2.78 -7.20 16.49
C HIS A 197 3.96 -7.54 15.58
N LYS A 198 3.87 -7.17 14.30
CA LYS A 198 4.87 -7.48 13.29
C LYS A 198 4.68 -6.61 12.07
N ILE A 199 5.77 -6.04 11.54
CA ILE A 199 5.77 -5.35 10.25
C ILE A 199 6.57 -6.19 9.25
N VAL A 200 5.97 -6.51 8.12
CA VAL A 200 6.64 -7.21 7.02
C VAL A 200 6.77 -6.24 5.84
N PRO A 201 8.00 -5.80 5.52
CA PRO A 201 8.22 -4.91 4.38
C PRO A 201 7.79 -5.59 3.07
N LEU A 202 6.96 -4.93 2.26
CA LEU A 202 6.44 -5.47 0.99
C LEU A 202 7.57 -5.95 0.06
N LYS A 203 8.70 -5.23 0.04
CA LYS A 203 9.89 -5.60 -0.77
C LYS A 203 10.45 -6.98 -0.44
N ASP A 204 10.20 -7.48 0.78
CA ASP A 204 10.69 -8.78 1.23
C ASP A 204 9.71 -9.91 0.85
N CYS A 205 8.46 -9.58 0.47
CA CYS A 205 7.40 -10.50 0.06
C CYS A 205 7.50 -10.95 -1.40
N VAL A 206 8.70 -10.99 -1.98
CA VAL A 206 8.90 -11.52 -3.33
C VAL A 206 8.58 -13.02 -3.38
N LYS A 207 8.04 -13.50 -4.50
CA LYS A 207 7.58 -14.88 -4.69
C LYS A 207 8.54 -15.96 -4.14
N LYS A 208 9.84 -15.81 -4.36
CA LYS A 208 10.88 -16.76 -3.89
C LYS A 208 11.02 -16.86 -2.36
N ASN A 209 10.55 -15.85 -1.63
CA ASN A 209 10.63 -15.80 -0.18
C ASN A 209 9.34 -16.34 0.48
N LEU A 210 8.25 -16.55 -0.28
CA LEU A 210 6.96 -17.01 0.24
C LEU A 210 6.92 -18.54 0.30
N ILE A 211 6.58 -19.11 1.46
CA ILE A 211 6.43 -20.57 1.69
C ILE A 211 5.05 -20.94 2.21
#